data_AF-A0A966X6N7-F1
#
_entry.id   AF-A0A966X6N7-F1
#
_cell.length_a   1.000
_cell.length_b   1.000
_cell.length_c   1.000
_cell.angle_alpha   90.00
_cell.angle_beta   90.00
_cell.angle_gamma   90.00
#
_symmetry.space_group_name_H-M   'P 1'
#
loop_
_entity.id
_entity.type
_entity.pdbx_description
1 polymer ?
#
loop_
_entity_poly.entity_id
_entity_poly.type
_entity_poly.pdbx_seq_one_letter_code
_entity_poly.pdbx_strand_id
1 'polypeptide(L)'
;MEGIDDSKVGAWLEANVPGFEAPYQYELITGGHSNLTFACIDNSGSRVVLRRPPLGHVLESAHDMGREHKIISALESSSVPVPKTYGLCSDPEVNGASFYVMDFIDGVVLNDSTVSVAIQDSDRPALGEHVINILCDLHAVDIDAVGLGDLGRKEAYLARQL
;
A
#
# COMPACT_ATOMS: atom_id res chain seq x y z
N MET A 1 -8.49 -16.81 8.09
CA MET A 1 -8.50 -15.51 8.80
C MET A 1 -9.68 -14.70 8.26
N GLU A 2 -10.36 -13.90 9.07
CA GLU A 2 -11.47 -13.08 8.57
C GLU A 2 -10.96 -12.11 7.49
N GLY A 3 -11.63 -12.06 6.33
CA GLY A 3 -11.22 -11.24 5.19
C GLY A 3 -10.16 -11.83 4.27
N ILE A 4 -9.79 -13.11 4.45
CA ILE A 4 -8.90 -13.86 3.55
C ILE A 4 -9.50 -15.24 3.26
N ASP A 5 -9.83 -15.51 2.00
CA ASP A 5 -10.06 -16.87 1.47
C ASP A 5 -8.70 -17.51 1.14
N ASP A 6 -8.16 -18.29 2.07
CA ASP A 6 -6.80 -18.84 1.98
C ASP A 6 -6.55 -19.62 0.68
N SER A 7 -7.50 -20.44 0.23
CA SER A 7 -7.30 -21.25 -0.97
C SER A 7 -7.24 -20.39 -2.23
N LYS A 8 -8.13 -19.42 -2.37
CA LYS A 8 -8.23 -18.60 -3.58
C LYS A 8 -7.19 -17.47 -3.60
N VAL A 9 -6.98 -16.82 -2.47
CA VAL A 9 -5.93 -15.81 -2.31
C VAL A 9 -4.55 -16.45 -2.44
N GLY A 10 -4.34 -17.63 -1.85
CA GLY A 10 -3.08 -18.37 -2.01
C GLY A 10 -2.76 -18.69 -3.46
N ALA A 11 -3.73 -19.23 -4.21
CA ALA A 11 -3.55 -19.48 -5.65
C ALA A 11 -3.28 -18.21 -6.45
N TRP A 12 -3.91 -17.09 -6.07
CA TRP A 12 -3.62 -15.79 -6.69
C TRP A 12 -2.20 -15.31 -6.37
N LEU A 13 -1.74 -15.46 -5.13
CA LEU A 13 -0.39 -15.08 -4.70
C LEU A 13 0.66 -15.89 -5.46
N GLU A 14 0.51 -17.21 -5.56
CA GLU A 14 1.44 -18.09 -6.31
C GLU A 14 1.54 -17.69 -7.78
N ALA A 15 0.43 -17.27 -8.39
CA ALA A 15 0.40 -16.87 -9.80
C ALA A 15 1.02 -15.49 -10.08
N ASN A 16 1.05 -14.59 -9.09
CA ASN A 16 1.42 -13.17 -9.29
C ASN A 16 2.70 -12.74 -8.56
N VAL A 17 3.09 -13.45 -7.50
CA VAL A 17 4.28 -13.15 -6.69
C VAL A 17 5.36 -14.20 -6.99
N PRO A 18 6.43 -13.85 -7.73
CA PRO A 18 7.45 -14.82 -8.13
C PRO A 18 8.10 -15.51 -6.94
N GLY A 19 8.03 -16.84 -6.91
CA GLY A 19 8.67 -17.67 -5.88
C GLY A 19 7.94 -17.70 -4.54
N PHE A 20 6.69 -17.23 -4.45
CA PHE A 20 5.91 -17.21 -3.22
C PHE A 20 5.13 -18.51 -3.03
N GLU A 21 5.59 -19.37 -2.13
CA GLU A 21 5.15 -20.78 -2.06
C GLU A 21 4.34 -21.12 -0.81
N ALA A 22 3.25 -21.87 -1.00
CA ALA A 22 2.43 -22.39 0.09
C ALA A 22 3.21 -23.35 1.03
N PRO A 23 2.75 -23.58 2.28
CA PRO A 23 1.57 -23.00 2.91
C PRO A 23 1.74 -21.52 3.28
N TYR A 24 0.63 -20.79 3.28
CA TYR A 24 0.60 -19.37 3.64
C TYR A 24 0.11 -19.16 5.07
N GLN A 25 0.69 -18.17 5.74
CA GLN A 25 0.19 -17.60 6.98
C GLN A 25 -0.21 -16.15 6.74
N TYR A 26 -1.20 -15.68 7.48
CA TYR A 26 -1.69 -14.30 7.36
C TYR A 26 -1.73 -13.64 8.72
N GLU A 27 -1.23 -12.42 8.78
CA GLU A 27 -1.23 -11.60 9.99
C GLU A 27 -1.87 -10.25 9.68
N LEU A 28 -2.83 -9.82 10.50
CA LEU A 28 -3.42 -8.50 10.35
C LEU A 28 -2.44 -7.44 10.86
N ILE A 29 -2.06 -6.50 10.00
CA ILE A 29 -1.28 -5.32 10.38
C ILE A 29 -2.27 -4.28 10.92
N THR A 30 -2.22 -4.05 12.23
CA THR A 30 -3.12 -3.11 12.92
C THR A 30 -2.56 -1.68 12.90
N GLY A 31 -3.44 -0.67 12.96
CA GLY A 31 -3.04 0.75 13.02
C GLY A 31 -3.73 1.68 12.02
N GLY A 32 -4.50 1.15 11.06
CA GLY A 32 -5.31 1.93 10.12
C GLY A 32 -6.81 1.67 10.30
N HIS A 33 -7.65 2.70 10.14
CA HIS A 33 -9.11 2.59 10.29
C HIS A 33 -9.88 2.46 8.97
N SER A 34 -9.21 2.62 7.81
CA SER A 34 -9.90 2.71 6.51
C SER A 34 -9.85 1.43 5.68
N ASN A 35 -8.71 0.75 5.56
CA ASN A 35 -8.56 -0.48 4.78
C ASN A 35 -7.84 -1.55 5.61
N LEU A 36 -8.18 -2.82 5.41
CA LEU A 36 -7.50 -3.93 6.07
C LEU A 36 -6.20 -4.22 5.33
N THR A 37 -5.12 -4.33 6.11
CA THR A 37 -3.78 -4.63 5.61
C THR A 37 -3.30 -5.90 6.27
N PHE A 38 -2.88 -6.88 5.48
CA PHE A 38 -2.41 -8.18 5.95
C PHE A 38 -0.98 -8.40 5.49
N ALA A 39 -0.12 -8.93 6.36
CA ALA A 39 1.10 -9.59 5.94
C ALA A 39 0.75 -11.02 5.53
N CYS A 40 1.04 -11.38 4.29
CA CYS A 40 1.03 -12.76 3.81
C CYS A 40 2.46 -13.29 3.93
N ILE A 41 2.63 -14.42 4.60
CA ILE A 41 3.93 -15.07 4.86
C ILE A 41 3.92 -16.43 4.19
N ASP A 42 4.94 -16.73 3.39
CA ASP A 42 5.08 -18.02 2.71
C ASP A 42 5.85 -19.05 3.55
N ASN A 43 6.05 -20.25 3.02
CA ASN A 43 6.77 -21.33 3.70
C ASN A 43 8.26 -21.01 3.98
N SER A 44 8.86 -20.10 3.21
CA SER A 44 10.24 -19.65 3.40
C SER A 44 10.38 -18.53 4.42
N GLY A 45 9.26 -17.94 4.86
CA GLY A 45 9.22 -16.75 5.70
C GLY A 45 9.27 -15.44 4.91
N SER A 46 9.21 -15.48 3.58
CA SER A 46 9.08 -14.30 2.74
C SER A 46 7.73 -13.64 2.96
N ARG A 47 7.69 -12.30 2.88
CA ARG A 47 6.51 -11.51 3.21
C ARG A 47 6.10 -10.58 2.08
N VAL A 48 4.80 -10.56 1.82
CA VAL A 48 4.13 -9.54 1.00
C VAL A 48 2.97 -8.94 1.77
N VAL A 49 2.51 -7.77 1.35
CA VAL A 49 1.37 -7.07 1.96
C VAL A 49 0.17 -7.15 1.03
N LEU A 50 -0.95 -7.66 1.54
CA LEU A 50 -2.26 -7.60 0.90
C LEU A 50 -3.09 -6.48 1.51
N ARG A 51 -3.63 -5.59 0.67
CA ARG A 51 -4.56 -4.53 1.09
C ARG A 51 -5.92 -4.71 0.45
N ARG A 52 -6.97 -4.62 1.27
CA ARG A 52 -8.37 -4.75 0.84
C ARG A 52 -9.29 -3.79 1.61
N PRO A 53 -10.52 -3.53 1.11
CA PRO A 53 -11.54 -2.82 1.86
C PRO A 53 -11.90 -3.54 3.18
N PRO A 54 -12.49 -2.81 4.14
CA PRO A 54 -13.08 -3.41 5.34
C PRO A 54 -14.10 -4.50 5.03
N LEU A 55 -14.39 -5.32 6.02
CA LEU A 55 -15.46 -6.30 5.95
C LEU A 55 -16.82 -5.61 6.08
N GLY A 56 -17.81 -6.06 5.31
CA GLY A 56 -19.18 -5.54 5.34
C GLY A 56 -19.51 -4.59 4.17
N HIS A 57 -20.67 -3.92 4.26
CA HIS A 57 -21.08 -2.93 3.27
C HIS A 57 -20.34 -1.62 3.50
N VAL A 58 -19.48 -1.27 2.55
CA VAL A 58 -18.70 -0.05 2.57
C VAL A 58 -18.96 0.72 1.28
N LEU A 59 -18.96 2.04 1.34
CA LEU A 59 -19.12 2.89 0.15
C LEU A 59 -17.92 2.66 -0.78
N GLU A 60 -18.14 1.98 -1.92
CA GLU A 60 -17.08 1.56 -2.87
C GLU A 60 -16.11 2.70 -3.24
N SER A 61 -16.61 3.93 -3.39
CA SER A 61 -15.79 5.09 -3.76
C SER A 61 -14.74 5.49 -2.70
N ALA A 62 -14.96 5.14 -1.43
CA ALA A 62 -14.05 5.46 -0.34
C ALA A 62 -12.94 4.40 -0.18
N HIS A 63 -13.08 3.24 -0.83
CA HIS A 63 -12.18 2.08 -0.68
C HIS A 63 -11.75 1.52 -2.04
N ASP A 64 -11.43 2.42 -2.98
CA ASP A 64 -10.98 2.06 -4.32
C ASP A 64 -9.53 1.54 -4.29
N MET A 65 -9.39 0.21 -4.17
CA MET A 65 -8.08 -0.46 -4.21
C MET A 65 -7.40 -0.33 -5.56
N GLY A 66 -8.17 -0.17 -6.64
CA GLY A 66 -7.63 0.08 -7.97
C GLY A 66 -6.91 1.42 -8.04
N ARG A 67 -7.47 2.46 -7.41
CA ARG A 67 -6.83 3.77 -7.30
C ARG A 67 -5.56 3.73 -6.46
N GLU A 68 -5.56 3.07 -5.30
CA GLU A 68 -4.34 2.91 -4.47
C GLU A 68 -3.25 2.18 -5.27
N HIS A 69 -3.57 1.03 -5.85
CA HIS A 69 -2.65 0.27 -6.69
C HIS A 69 -2.11 1.10 -7.86
N LYS A 70 -2.98 1.82 -8.60
CA LYS A 70 -2.57 2.65 -9.74
C LYS A 70 -1.56 3.71 -9.33
N ILE A 71 -1.80 4.42 -8.22
CA ILE A 71 -0.89 5.47 -7.74
C ILE A 71 0.47 4.88 -7.36
N ILE A 72 0.49 3.81 -6.57
CA ILE A 72 1.74 3.19 -6.10
C ILE A 72 2.52 2.64 -7.30
N SER A 73 1.87 1.88 -8.18
CA SER A 73 2.50 1.28 -9.37
C SER A 73 3.12 2.34 -10.29
N ALA A 74 2.42 3.46 -10.49
CA ALA A 74 2.89 4.57 -11.33
C ALA A 74 4.14 5.26 -10.77
N LEU A 75 4.28 5.28 -9.44
CA LEU A 75 5.40 5.91 -8.76
C LEU A 75 6.64 5.00 -8.67
N GLU A 76 6.54 3.70 -8.99
CA GLU A 76 7.68 2.76 -8.90
C GLU A 76 8.90 3.19 -9.73
N SER A 77 8.70 3.90 -10.83
CA SER A 77 9.78 4.42 -11.69
C SER A 77 10.20 5.86 -11.35
N SER A 78 9.68 6.45 -10.28
CA SER A 78 9.96 7.83 -9.86
C SER A 78 11.05 7.90 -8.77
N SER A 79 11.38 9.12 -8.33
CA SER A 79 12.24 9.32 -7.15
C SER A 79 11.50 9.10 -5.82
N VAL A 80 10.17 8.96 -5.84
CA VAL A 80 9.38 8.72 -4.63
C VAL A 80 9.52 7.27 -4.21
N PRO A 81 10.01 6.97 -3.00
CA PRO A 81 10.13 5.60 -2.52
C PRO A 81 8.74 5.00 -2.29
N VAL A 82 8.41 3.98 -3.07
CA VAL A 82 7.19 3.19 -2.96
C VAL A 82 7.52 1.70 -3.00
N PRO A 83 6.74 0.83 -2.33
CA PRO A 83 6.91 -0.61 -2.46
C PRO A 83 6.57 -1.05 -3.89
N LYS A 84 7.25 -2.09 -4.38
CA LYS A 84 6.87 -2.75 -5.61
C LYS A 84 5.49 -3.38 -5.45
N THR A 85 4.63 -3.21 -6.45
CA THR A 85 3.34 -3.88 -6.55
C THR A 85 3.47 -5.18 -7.33
N TYR A 86 2.73 -6.20 -6.91
CA TYR A 86 2.65 -7.51 -7.60
C TYR A 86 1.37 -7.64 -8.43
N GLY A 87 0.34 -6.86 -8.11
CA GLY A 87 -0.86 -6.76 -8.91
C GLY A 87 -2.11 -6.40 -8.11
N LEU A 88 -3.18 -6.16 -8.87
CA LEU A 88 -4.54 -5.91 -8.38
C LEU A 88 -5.43 -7.09 -8.77
N CYS A 89 -6.11 -7.68 -7.80
CA CYS A 89 -7.23 -8.58 -8.03
C CYS A 89 -8.54 -7.78 -7.91
N SER A 90 -9.28 -7.65 -9.01
CA SER A 90 -10.61 -7.03 -9.01
C SER A 90 -11.76 -8.04 -8.96
N ASP A 91 -11.46 -9.34 -8.97
CA ASP A 91 -12.46 -10.39 -8.95
C ASP A 91 -12.96 -10.64 -7.51
N PRO A 92 -14.23 -10.30 -7.19
CA PRO A 92 -14.78 -10.52 -5.86
C PRO A 92 -14.91 -12.00 -5.52
N GLU A 93 -14.91 -12.92 -6.49
CA GLU A 93 -14.94 -14.35 -6.21
C GLU A 93 -13.66 -14.85 -5.54
N VAL A 94 -12.54 -14.11 -5.65
CA VAL A 94 -11.25 -14.51 -5.04
C VAL A 94 -11.21 -14.22 -3.55
N ASN A 95 -11.70 -13.06 -3.09
CA ASN A 95 -11.57 -12.66 -1.68
C ASN A 95 -12.77 -11.86 -1.12
N GLY A 96 -13.91 -11.88 -1.83
CA GLY A 96 -15.12 -11.13 -1.49
C GLY A 96 -15.04 -9.61 -1.72
N ALA A 97 -13.89 -9.10 -2.15
CA ALA A 97 -13.64 -7.70 -2.51
C ALA A 97 -12.36 -7.60 -3.36
N SER A 98 -12.19 -6.50 -4.08
CA SER A 98 -10.91 -6.20 -4.74
C SER A 98 -9.80 -6.04 -3.71
N PHE A 99 -8.59 -6.45 -4.06
CA PHE A 99 -7.40 -6.25 -3.24
C PHE A 99 -6.16 -6.08 -4.12
N TYR A 100 -5.10 -5.50 -3.59
CA TYR A 100 -3.81 -5.49 -4.27
C TYR A 100 -2.71 -6.00 -3.35
N VAL A 101 -1.62 -6.47 -3.95
CA VAL A 101 -0.45 -7.02 -3.25
C VAL A 101 0.79 -6.22 -3.60
N MET A 102 1.62 -5.95 -2.60
CA MET A 102 2.89 -5.22 -2.73
C MET A 102 3.96 -5.80 -1.79
N ASP A 103 5.20 -5.34 -1.94
CA ASP A 103 6.29 -5.72 -1.04
C ASP A 103 5.97 -5.41 0.42
N PHE A 104 6.41 -6.30 1.30
CA PHE A 104 6.57 -5.98 2.71
C PHE A 104 7.92 -5.28 2.89
N ILE A 105 7.90 -4.00 3.30
CA ILE A 105 9.12 -3.24 3.58
C ILE A 105 9.42 -3.30 5.07
N ASP A 106 10.49 -4.01 5.42
CA ASP A 106 11.01 -4.02 6.79
C ASP A 106 11.54 -2.63 7.17
N GLY A 107 10.99 -2.05 8.21
CA GLY A 107 11.37 -0.73 8.68
C GLY A 107 10.65 -0.30 9.94
N VAL A 108 11.06 0.86 10.46
CA VAL A 108 10.44 1.49 11.63
C VAL A 108 9.44 2.54 11.17
N VAL A 109 8.18 2.40 11.59
CA VAL A 109 7.14 3.39 11.33
C VAL A 109 7.14 4.41 12.48
N LEU A 110 7.57 5.64 12.21
CA LEU A 110 7.59 6.74 13.20
C LEU A 110 6.19 7.37 13.34
N ASN A 111 5.26 6.67 14.00
CA ASN A 111 3.86 7.09 14.13
C ASN A 111 3.48 7.66 15.51
N ASP A 112 4.34 7.50 16.52
CA ASP A 112 4.12 8.08 17.85
C ASP A 112 5.43 8.47 18.56
N SER A 113 5.29 9.18 19.68
CA SER A 113 6.43 9.68 20.47
C SER A 113 7.19 8.61 21.24
N THR A 114 6.66 7.40 21.37
CA THR A 114 7.34 6.28 22.02
C THR A 114 8.33 5.61 21.06
N VAL A 115 7.96 5.50 19.77
CA VAL A 115 8.85 4.96 18.74
C VAL A 115 10.02 5.92 18.46
N SER A 116 9.80 7.23 18.57
CA SER A 116 10.86 8.23 18.36
C SER A 116 11.94 8.25 19.43
N VAL A 117 11.71 7.63 20.60
CA VAL A 117 12.75 7.44 21.65
C VAL A 117 13.86 6.51 21.17
N ALA A 118 13.57 5.60 20.24
CA ALA A 118 14.58 4.72 19.65
C ALA A 118 15.51 5.44 18.66
N ILE A 119 15.17 6.67 18.26
CA ILE A 119 15.96 7.46 17.33
C ILE A 119 16.88 8.39 18.12
N GLN A 120 18.19 8.32 17.82
CA GLN A 120 19.18 9.21 18.44
C GLN A 120 18.84 10.67 18.10
N ASP A 121 18.96 11.55 19.10
CA ASP A 121 18.66 12.98 18.92
C ASP A 121 19.44 13.62 17.76
N SER A 122 20.66 13.14 17.49
CA SER A 122 21.51 13.58 16.39
C SER A 122 20.96 13.24 15.00
N ASP A 123 20.15 12.19 14.87
CA ASP A 123 19.64 11.71 13.58
C ASP A 123 18.30 12.38 13.20
N ARG A 124 17.61 12.97 14.17
CA ARG A 124 16.28 13.56 13.98
C ARG A 124 16.25 14.70 12.95
N PRO A 125 17.22 15.64 12.90
CA PRO A 125 17.23 16.67 11.86
C PRO A 125 17.30 16.06 10.45
N ALA A 126 18.18 15.09 10.23
CA ALA A 126 18.34 14.43 8.93
C ALA A 126 17.07 13.67 8.51
N LEU A 127 16.39 13.01 9.45
CA LEU A 127 15.10 12.35 9.18
C LEU A 127 14.01 13.36 8.80
N GLY A 128 13.94 14.49 9.51
CA GLY A 128 13.00 15.57 9.19
C GLY A 128 13.25 16.15 7.80
N GLU A 129 14.50 16.43 7.45
CA GLU A 129 14.89 16.86 6.11
C GLU A 129 14.57 15.80 5.04
N HIS A 130 14.78 14.52 5.35
CA HIS A 130 14.46 13.44 4.41
C HIS A 130 12.97 13.38 4.08
N VAL A 131 12.08 13.52 5.06
CA VAL A 131 10.63 13.61 4.83
C VAL A 131 10.28 14.78 3.90
N ILE A 132 10.88 15.96 4.14
CA ILE A 132 10.67 17.14 3.28
C ILE A 132 11.14 16.86 1.85
N ASN A 133 12.32 16.25 1.69
CA ASN A 133 12.86 15.92 0.38
C ASN A 133 11.94 14.95 -0.38
N ILE A 134 11.40 13.91 0.27
CA ILE A 134 10.44 12.99 -0.35
C ILE A 134 9.15 13.71 -0.75
N LEU A 135 8.65 14.66 0.04
CA LEU A 135 7.49 15.47 -0.34
C LEU A 135 7.78 16.40 -1.52
N CYS A 136 8.99 16.97 -1.59
CA CYS A 136 9.44 17.74 -2.75
C CYS A 136 9.52 16.86 -4.00
N ASP A 137 10.09 15.66 -3.90
CA ASP A 137 10.15 14.67 -4.97
C ASP A 137 8.74 14.31 -5.45
N LEU A 138 7.81 14.04 -4.52
CA LEU A 138 6.42 13.74 -4.84
C LEU A 138 5.71 14.90 -5.57
N HIS A 139 5.93 16.14 -5.14
CA HIS A 139 5.37 17.31 -5.80
C HIS A 139 6.01 17.61 -7.16
N ALA A 140 7.24 17.13 -7.40
CA ALA A 140 7.95 17.29 -8.65
C ALA A 140 7.59 16.22 -9.70
N VAL A 141 6.85 15.17 -9.32
CA VAL A 141 6.40 14.13 -10.26
C VAL A 141 5.54 14.74 -11.36
N ASP A 142 5.94 14.54 -12.61
CA ASP A 142 5.08 14.77 -13.77
C ASP A 142 4.00 13.69 -13.81
N ILE A 143 2.83 14.02 -13.27
CA ILE A 143 1.69 13.10 -13.17
C ILE A 143 1.20 12.60 -14.54
N ASP A 144 1.38 13.36 -15.61
CA ASP A 144 0.98 12.93 -16.95
C ASP A 144 1.99 11.91 -17.49
N ALA A 145 3.28 12.16 -17.29
CA ALA A 145 4.36 11.24 -17.70
C ALA A 145 4.29 9.88 -16.99
N VAL A 146 3.84 9.84 -15.73
CA VAL A 146 3.66 8.59 -14.97
C VAL A 146 2.26 7.96 -15.15
N GLY A 147 1.41 8.50 -16.03
CA GLY A 147 0.10 7.91 -16.34
C GLY A 147 -0.99 8.16 -15.29
N LEU A 148 -0.83 9.18 -14.46
CA LEU A 148 -1.79 9.65 -13.45
C LEU A 148 -2.54 10.93 -13.84
N GLY A 149 -2.46 11.34 -15.11
CA GLY A 149 -3.09 12.58 -15.61
C GLY A 149 -4.61 12.67 -15.44
N ASP A 150 -5.27 11.52 -15.30
CA ASP A 150 -6.72 11.36 -15.13
C ASP A 150 -7.16 11.15 -13.66
N LEU A 151 -6.23 11.19 -12.70
CA LEU A 151 -6.50 10.85 -11.30
C LEU A 151 -7.50 11.80 -10.61
N GLY A 152 -7.68 13.01 -11.16
CA GLY A 152 -8.65 13.97 -10.67
C GLY A 152 -8.64 15.26 -11.49
N ARG A 153 -9.57 16.16 -11.15
CA ARG A 153 -9.63 17.49 -11.77
C ARG A 153 -8.43 18.32 -11.33
N LYS A 154 -7.70 18.89 -12.28
CA LYS A 154 -6.51 19.73 -12.03
C LYS A 154 -6.88 21.17 -11.66
N GLU A 155 -8.04 21.63 -12.12
CA GLU A 155 -8.45 23.03 -12.02
C GLU A 155 -9.16 23.35 -10.71
N ALA A 156 -9.10 24.63 -10.35
CA ALA A 156 -9.89 25.24 -9.28
C ALA A 156 -9.83 24.47 -7.95
N TYR A 157 -8.69 23.86 -7.61
CA TYR A 157 -8.53 23.07 -6.39
C TYR A 157 -8.96 23.87 -5.16
N LEU A 158 -8.42 25.08 -4.98
CA LEU A 158 -8.77 25.95 -3.84
C LEU A 158 -10.26 26.25 -3.77
N ALA A 159 -10.90 26.60 -4.90
CA ALA A 159 -12.33 26.91 -4.93
C ALA A 159 -13.22 25.69 -4.61
N ARG A 160 -12.73 24.47 -4.85
CA ARG A 160 -13.42 23.22 -4.49
C ARG A 160 -13.22 22.80 -3.03
N GLN A 161 -12.36 23.48 -2.27
CA GLN A 161 -12.07 23.18 -0.86
C GLN A 161 -12.62 24.24 0.11
N LEU A 162 -13.34 25.26 -0.40
CA LEU A 162 -13.99 26.30 0.39
C LEU A 162 -15.43 25.95 0.76
#